data_AF-A0A6J4F9B6-F1
#
_entry.id   AF-A0A6J4F9B6-F1
#
_cell.length_a   1.000
_cell.length_b   1.000
_cell.length_c   1.000
_cell.angle_alpha   90.00
_cell.angle_beta   90.00
_cell.angle_gamma   90.00
#
_symmetry.space_group_name_H-M   'P 1'
#
loop_
_entity.id
_entity.type
_entity.pdbx_description
1 polymer ?
#
loop_
_entity_poly.entity_id
_entity_poly.type
_entity_poly.pdbx_seq_one_letter_code
_entity_poly.pdbx_strand_id
1 'polypeptide(L)' 'MFARGLNAVKPDGGILLVTEALSGAIIAAPNEHSIYLGEYEYVVDRRNLTAVHPLERFPAI' A
#
# COMPACT_ATOMS: atom_id res chain seq x y z
N MET A 1 2.87 -9.33 -9.65
CA MET A 1 3.87 -9.40 -8.56
C MET A 1 4.07 -7.99 -8.05
N PHE A 2 3.19 -7.54 -7.14
CA PHE A 2 3.31 -6.21 -6.54
C PHE A 2 4.61 -6.19 -5.73
N ALA A 3 5.36 -5.09 -5.77
CA ALA A 3 6.50 -4.81 -4.90
C ALA A 3 7.86 -5.54 -5.08
N ARG A 4 7.98 -6.71 -5.72
CA ARG A 4 9.27 -7.48 -5.70
C ARG A 4 10.51 -6.82 -6.34
N GLY A 5 10.34 -5.91 -7.30
CA GLY A 5 11.47 -5.24 -7.96
C GLY A 5 11.95 -4.01 -7.19
N LEU A 6 11.10 -2.98 -7.15
CA LEU A 6 11.46 -1.67 -6.59
C LEU A 6 11.60 -1.67 -5.05
N ASN A 7 11.07 -2.67 -4.34
CA ASN A 7 11.17 -2.74 -2.87
C ASN A 7 12.25 -3.72 -2.39
N ALA A 8 13.22 -4.07 -3.22
CA ALA A 8 14.32 -4.97 -2.88
C ALA A 8 15.68 -4.25 -2.86
N VAL A 9 15.71 -3.01 -2.35
CA VAL A 9 16.86 -2.11 -2.43
C VAL A 9 17.88 -2.39 -1.32
N LYS A 10 19.18 -2.32 -1.64
CA LYS A 10 20.27 -2.46 -0.65
C LYS A 10 20.22 -1.37 0.43
N PRO A 11 20.67 -1.65 1.66
CA PRO A 11 21.28 -2.91 2.11
C PRO A 11 20.29 -3.98 2.59
N ASP A 12 19.08 -3.58 3.02
CA ASP A 12 18.19 -4.45 3.80
C ASP A 12 17.01 -5.03 3.00
N GLY A 13 16.83 -4.60 1.76
CA GLY A 13 15.69 -4.96 0.93
C GLY A 13 14.46 -4.13 1.30
N GLY A 14 13.31 -4.79 1.42
CA GLY A 14 12.07 -4.12 1.82
C GLY A 14 11.01 -5.04 2.38
N ILE A 15 9.89 -4.45 2.77
CA ILE A 15 8.78 -5.15 3.42
C ILE A 15 7.46 -4.70 2.81
N LEU A 16 6.63 -5.67 2.45
CA LEU A 16 5.23 -5.43 2.13
C LEU A 16 4.43 -5.44 3.43
N LEU A 17 3.73 -4.35 3.70
CA LEU A 17 2.82 -4.23 4.83
C LEU A 17 1.37 -4.34 4.35
N VAL A 18 0.51 -4.87 5.20
CA VAL A 18 -0.93 -4.98 4.98
C VAL A 18 -1.69 -4.44 6.18
N THR A 19 -2.83 -3.81 5.93
CA THR A 19 -3.76 -3.32 6.95
C THR A 19 -5.16 -3.36 6.38
N GLU A 20 -6.16 -3.51 7.24
CA GLU A 20 -7.55 -3.29 6.86
C GLU A 20 -7.91 -1.82 7.09
N ALA A 21 -8.40 -1.15 6.05
CA ALA A 21 -8.92 0.21 6.15
C ALA A 21 -10.44 0.16 6.29
N LEU A 22 -10.94 0.37 7.51
CA LEU A 22 -12.38 0.52 7.75
C LEU A 22 -12.92 1.76 7.03
N SER A 23 -14.21 1.79 6.72
CA SER A 23 -14.83 2.89 5.96
C SER A 23 -14.57 4.27 6.57
N GLY A 24 -14.54 4.39 7.90
CA GLY A 24 -14.22 5.64 8.61
C GLY A 24 -12.77 6.12 8.46
N ALA A 25 -11.87 5.28 7.95
CA ALA A 25 -10.50 5.67 7.62
C ALA A 25 -10.36 6.15 6.17
N ILE A 26 -11.36 5.96 5.31
CA ILE A 26 -11.31 6.35 3.90
C ILE A 26 -11.65 7.83 3.75
N ILE A 27 -10.71 8.62 3.23
CA ILE A 27 -10.89 10.04 2.93
C ILE A 27 -11.47 10.22 1.53
N ALA A 28 -10.96 9.46 0.56
CA ALA A 28 -11.42 9.54 -0.83
C ALA A 28 -11.29 8.19 -1.54
N ALA A 29 -12.28 7.89 -2.37
CA ALA A 29 -12.25 6.80 -3.33
C ALA A 29 -11.64 7.29 -4.67
N PRO A 30 -11.13 6.38 -5.52
CA PRO A 30 -10.73 6.75 -6.88
C PRO A 30 -11.92 7.35 -7.64
N ASN A 31 -11.66 8.43 -8.37
CA ASN A 31 -12.66 9.11 -9.20
C ASN A 31 -12.55 8.66 -10.67
N GLU A 32 -13.41 9.18 -11.54
CA GLU A 32 -13.43 8.84 -12.97
C GLU A 32 -12.08 9.08 -13.66
N HIS A 33 -11.35 10.14 -13.28
CA HIS A 33 -10.05 10.45 -13.85
C HIS A 33 -8.98 9.44 -13.42
N SER A 34 -8.96 9.07 -12.13
CA SER A 34 -8.06 8.02 -11.62
C SER A 34 -8.32 6.68 -12.31
N ILE A 35 -9.60 6.28 -12.43
CA ILE A 35 -9.98 5.03 -13.10
C ILE A 35 -9.53 5.03 -14.58
N TYR A 36 -9.68 6.16 -15.28
CA TYR A 36 -9.17 6.32 -16.65
C TYR A 36 -7.66 6.09 -16.76
N LEU A 37 -6.88 6.50 -15.76
CA LEU A 37 -5.43 6.28 -15.70
C LEU A 37 -5.03 4.88 -15.18
N GLY A 38 -6.01 4.05 -14.78
CA GLY A 38 -5.75 2.74 -14.16
C GLY A 38 -5.29 2.84 -12.70
N GLU A 39 -5.56 3.97 -12.06
CA GLU A 39 -5.29 4.24 -10.65
C GLU A 39 -6.55 3.89 -9.84
N TYR A 40 -6.41 2.94 -8.92
CA TYR A 40 -7.49 2.40 -8.09
C TYR A 40 -7.24 2.62 -6.59
N GLU A 41 -6.31 3.51 -6.26
CA GLU A 41 -5.89 3.79 -4.91
C GLU A 41 -6.97 4.54 -4.13
N TYR A 42 -7.22 4.08 -2.91
CA TYR A 42 -7.99 4.80 -1.91
C TYR A 42 -7.05 5.67 -1.08
N VAL A 43 -7.48 6.91 -0.81
CA VAL A 43 -6.78 7.79 0.13
C VAL A 43 -7.34 7.52 1.52
N VAL A 44 -6.46 7.20 2.47
CA VAL A 44 -6.85 6.83 3.84
C VAL A 44 -6.17 7.71 4.89
N ASP A 45 -6.86 8.02 5.99
CA ASP A 45 -6.27 8.63 7.17
C ASP A 45 -5.52 7.57 7.97
N ARG A 46 -4.19 7.63 7.93
CA ARG A 46 -3.32 6.68 8.64
C ARG A 46 -3.62 6.57 10.14
N ARG A 47 -4.17 7.62 10.76
CA ARG A 47 -4.46 7.66 12.21
C ARG A 47 -5.67 6.81 12.58
N ASN A 48 -6.53 6.54 11.60
CA ASN A 48 -7.72 5.69 11.75
C ASN A 48 -7.51 4.29 11.18
N LEU A 49 -6.31 3.98 10.68
CA LEU A 49 -5.92 2.62 10.34
C LEU A 49 -5.63 1.85 11.63
N THR A 50 -6.02 0.58 11.65
CA THR A 50 -5.83 -0.29 12.80
C THR A 50 -4.45 -0.95 12.74
N ALA A 51 -4.37 -2.27 12.93
CA ALA A 51 -3.12 -3.00 12.98
C ALA A 51 -2.50 -3.11 11.58
N VAL A 52 -1.25 -2.64 11.46
CA VAL A 52 -0.42 -2.83 10.27
C VAL A 52 0.45 -4.07 10.50
N HIS A 53 0.33 -5.05 9.60
CA HIS A 53 1.04 -6.32 9.68
C HIS A 53 2.03 -6.48 8.54
N PRO A 54 3.18 -7.13 8.77
CA PRO A 54 4.06 -7.54 7.69
C PRO A 54 3.42 -8.70 6.91
N LEU A 55 3.40 -8.58 5.58
CA LEU A 55 2.89 -9.60 4.67
C LEU A 55 4.02 -10.37 3.97
N GLU A 56 5.03 -9.67 3.46
CA GLU A 56 6.18 -10.29 2.79
C GLU A 56 7.46 -9.47 3.03
N ARG A 57 8.61 -10.14 3.06
CA ARG A 57 9.92 -9.47 3.02
C ARG A 57 10.59 -9.75 1.69
N PHE A 58 11.13 -8.70 1.07
CA PHE A 58 11.92 -8.78 -0.14
C PHE A 58 13.40 -8.64 0.23
N PRO A 59 14.23 -9.67 0.08
CA PRO A 59 15.67 -9.54 0.33
C PRO A 59 16.31 -8.58 -0.67
N ALA A 60 17.38 -7.89 -0.28
CA ALA A 60 18.13 -7.03 -1.18
C ALA A 60 18.71 -7.80 -2.37
N ILE A 61 18.66 -7.20 -3.56
CA ILE A 61 19.23 -7.72 -4.81
C ILE A 61 20.42 -6.83 -5.23
#